data_AF-A0A8T9B7U0-F1
#
_entry.id   AF-A0A8T9B7U0-F1
#
_cell.length_a   1.000
_cell.length_b   1.000
_cell.length_c   1.000
_cell.angle_alpha   90.00
_cell.angle_beta   90.00
_cell.angle_gamma   90.00
#
_symmetry.space_group_name_H-M   'P 1'
#
loop_
_entity.id
_entity.type
_entity.pdbx_description
1 polymer ?
#
loop_
_entity_poly.entity_id
_entity_poly.type
_entity_poly.pdbx_seq_one_letter_code
_entity_poly.pdbx_strand_id
1 'polypeptide(L)'
;MLRFQGLRIWKAFQVAVILLAILYFVVHLGLVETPTFNRPSATSLWDHVKSGNTANPAPEMREGNATLIAEAPLYIEAIMRPGDTTFDRLECPTFNTSRYEYLQDPLRGKPQYNIFSAPKRQFFFALNLHENAPVLPRLLGSIIETIRFLGPDQSALSIIEGRSTDGTYEVLQMLRAPLAENGIPYYFNSSDKNPEEVDRIQMLADLRNEALEPLVNNPKEWSNDATIIFLNDVSLCMEDILELVHQRIHLKADMTCAMDWMDEGVETFYDVWVARDIKGDTFFEVSDLGSWDSAGNLFWNNEETLERYINNKPFQVYACWNGGTAFTARPLLEQKIKFRRSAEGECYMGEPTIFCKELWYLGYGKIAVVPTVNVEYTDVNSRKIKKQKGTVSSHLDGKDENDMIKWQGPPEKVKCAPNWYSQAWLPWNETLTKD
;
A
#
# COMPACT_ATOMS: atom_id res chain seq x y z
N MET A 1 35.96 -26.14 43.19
CA MET A 1 35.54 -25.21 42.11
C MET A 1 34.13 -24.67 42.39
N LEU A 2 33.89 -24.09 43.59
CA LEU A 2 32.54 -23.71 44.07
C LEU A 2 32.50 -22.36 44.82
N ARG A 3 33.57 -21.54 44.74
CA ARG A 3 33.65 -20.23 45.41
C ARG A 3 33.48 -18.99 44.51
N PHE A 4 33.30 -19.16 43.20
CA PHE A 4 33.18 -18.04 42.25
C PHE A 4 31.74 -17.74 41.77
N GLN A 5 30.73 -18.56 42.10
CA GLN A 5 29.34 -18.30 41.71
C GLN A 5 28.56 -17.42 42.71
N GLY A 6 28.90 -17.44 44.01
CA GLY A 6 28.20 -16.64 45.03
C GLY A 6 28.40 -15.12 44.89
N LEU A 7 29.55 -14.66 44.36
CA LEU A 7 29.88 -13.24 44.28
C LEU A 7 29.18 -12.52 43.11
N ARG A 8 28.81 -13.25 42.04
CA ARG A 8 28.09 -12.70 40.87
C ARG A 8 26.59 -12.55 41.13
N ILE A 9 25.99 -13.51 41.83
CA ILE A 9 24.57 -13.47 42.20
C ILE A 9 24.30 -12.34 43.20
N TRP A 10 25.24 -12.09 44.12
CA TRP A 10 25.11 -11.01 45.11
C TRP A 10 25.19 -9.60 44.49
N LYS A 11 26.03 -9.40 43.46
CA LYS A 11 26.08 -8.14 42.70
C LYS A 11 24.85 -7.91 41.83
N ALA A 12 24.32 -8.96 41.18
CA ALA A 12 23.08 -8.86 40.41
C ALA A 12 21.87 -8.53 41.29
N PHE A 13 21.81 -9.10 42.49
CA PHE A 13 20.76 -8.79 43.46
C PHE A 13 20.85 -7.34 43.98
N GLN A 14 22.06 -6.82 44.23
CA GLN A 14 22.24 -5.42 44.62
C GLN A 14 21.81 -4.43 43.53
N VAL A 15 22.09 -4.72 42.25
CA VAL A 15 21.67 -3.87 41.13
C VAL A 15 20.14 -3.88 40.96
N ALA A 16 19.50 -5.05 41.11
CA ALA A 16 18.04 -5.16 41.01
C ALA A 16 17.31 -4.40 42.13
N VAL A 17 17.84 -4.42 43.36
CA VAL A 17 17.28 -3.67 44.50
C VAL A 17 17.43 -2.15 44.29
N ILE A 18 18.55 -1.70 43.70
CA ILE A 18 18.76 -0.28 43.38
C ILE A 18 17.78 0.18 42.28
N LEU A 19 17.57 -0.63 41.23
CA LEU A 19 16.61 -0.31 40.16
C LEU A 19 15.16 -0.28 40.66
N LEU A 20 14.78 -1.20 41.55
CA LEU A 20 13.46 -1.19 42.19
C LEU A 20 13.28 0.01 43.13
N ALA A 21 14.32 0.42 43.85
CA ALA A 21 14.28 1.62 44.69
C ALA A 21 14.14 2.90 43.85
N ILE A 22 14.83 2.99 42.70
CA ILE A 22 14.69 4.10 41.75
C ILE A 22 13.28 4.14 41.16
N LEU A 23 12.73 2.99 40.75
CA LEU A 23 11.37 2.90 40.21
C LEU A 23 10.32 3.29 41.26
N TYR A 24 10.49 2.84 42.51
CA TYR A 24 9.63 3.23 43.64
C TYR A 24 9.71 4.75 43.91
N PHE A 25 10.91 5.34 43.80
CA PHE A 25 11.14 6.77 44.00
C PHE A 25 10.51 7.62 42.89
N VAL A 26 10.54 7.16 41.63
CA VAL A 26 9.89 7.83 40.48
C VAL A 26 8.36 7.80 40.62
N VAL A 27 7.79 6.69 41.10
CA VAL A 27 6.34 6.54 41.32
C VAL A 27 5.85 7.37 42.51
N HIS A 28 6.63 7.47 43.60
CA HIS A 28 6.25 8.25 44.78
C HIS A 28 6.45 9.77 44.65
N LEU A 29 7.30 10.23 43.72
CA LEU A 29 7.50 11.66 43.45
C LEU A 29 6.55 12.25 42.39
N GLY A 30 5.64 11.44 41.83
CA GLY A 30 4.56 11.94 40.96
C GLY A 30 5.04 12.51 39.62
N LEU A 31 6.17 12.06 39.08
CA LEU A 31 6.70 12.50 37.77
C LEU A 31 6.10 11.73 36.57
N VAL A 32 4.96 11.07 36.75
CA VAL A 32 4.18 10.44 35.68
C VAL A 32 2.72 10.88 35.83
N GLU A 33 2.29 11.78 34.96
CA GLU A 33 0.87 12.11 34.82
C GLU A 33 0.15 10.91 34.19
N THR A 34 -0.91 10.43 34.84
CA THR A 34 -1.82 9.45 34.28
C THR A 34 -3.01 10.19 33.65
N PRO A 35 -3.33 9.98 32.36
CA PRO A 35 -4.53 10.57 31.78
C PRO A 35 -5.76 9.90 32.39
N THR A 36 -6.63 10.72 32.97
CA THR A 36 -7.94 10.28 33.45
C THR A 36 -8.90 10.14 32.28
N PHE A 37 -9.46 8.93 32.12
CA PHE A 37 -10.46 8.61 31.10
C PHE A 37 -11.84 9.11 31.54
N ASN A 38 -12.35 10.17 30.91
CA ASN A 38 -13.77 10.51 30.98
C ASN A 38 -14.53 9.72 29.89
N ARG A 39 -15.48 8.89 30.29
CA ARG A 39 -16.44 8.20 29.40
C ARG A 39 -17.43 9.20 28.79
N PRO A 40 -17.58 9.27 27.46
CA PRO A 40 -18.80 9.80 26.86
C PRO A 40 -19.85 8.69 26.75
N SER A 41 -21.06 9.06 27.15
CA SER A 41 -22.30 8.29 27.07
C SER A 41 -22.62 7.83 25.65
N ALA A 42 -23.00 6.56 25.49
CA ALA A 42 -23.49 5.97 24.25
C ALA A 42 -24.92 6.46 23.94
N THR A 43 -25.04 7.60 23.23
CA THR A 43 -26.21 7.99 22.43
C THR A 43 -25.89 9.25 21.62
N SER A 44 -25.57 9.11 20.33
CA SER A 44 -25.91 10.08 19.24
C SER A 44 -25.25 9.76 17.88
N LEU A 45 -24.94 8.49 17.56
CA LEU A 45 -24.19 8.12 16.35
C LEU A 45 -24.99 8.06 15.03
N TRP A 46 -26.24 8.55 14.95
CA TRP A 46 -27.08 8.30 13.77
C TRP A 46 -28.02 9.43 13.29
N ASP A 47 -27.82 10.70 13.68
CA ASP A 47 -28.78 11.77 13.31
C ASP A 47 -28.36 12.73 12.17
N HIS A 48 -27.32 12.44 11.38
CA HIS A 48 -26.91 13.34 10.29
C HIS A 48 -26.92 12.74 8.86
N VAL A 49 -27.79 11.76 8.58
CA VAL A 49 -27.96 11.22 7.20
C VAL A 49 -29.29 11.61 6.57
N LYS A 50 -29.82 12.80 6.87
CA LYS A 50 -30.99 13.35 6.13
C LYS A 50 -30.88 14.84 5.83
N SER A 51 -30.11 15.17 4.79
CA SER A 51 -30.37 16.18 3.74
C SER A 51 -29.05 16.30 2.95
N GLY A 52 -28.98 16.20 1.63
CA GLY A 52 -29.75 16.94 0.63
C GLY A 52 -28.86 18.05 0.09
N ASN A 53 -28.08 17.76 -0.96
CA ASN A 53 -27.36 18.70 -1.84
C ASN A 53 -26.78 19.97 -1.20
N THR A 54 -25.56 19.86 -0.67
CA THR A 54 -24.54 20.92 -0.73
C THR A 54 -23.21 20.22 -0.90
N ALA A 55 -22.43 20.58 -1.92
CA ALA A 55 -21.01 20.20 -1.96
C ALA A 55 -20.40 20.68 -0.64
N ASN A 56 -19.92 19.76 0.20
CA ASN A 56 -19.18 20.14 1.39
C ASN A 56 -18.02 21.04 0.92
N PRO A 57 -17.82 22.22 1.52
CA PRO A 57 -16.62 23.00 1.25
C PRO A 57 -15.42 22.09 1.49
N ALA A 58 -14.41 22.19 0.62
CA ALA A 58 -13.16 21.45 0.81
C ALA A 58 -12.68 21.70 2.26
N PRO A 59 -12.20 20.66 2.97
CA PRO A 59 -11.68 20.81 4.32
C PRO A 59 -10.71 21.99 4.37
N GLU A 60 -10.86 22.85 5.38
CA GLU A 60 -9.96 23.99 5.58
C GLU A 60 -8.55 23.43 5.79
N MET A 61 -7.63 23.82 4.92
CA MET A 61 -6.27 23.29 4.92
C MET A 61 -5.51 23.82 6.12
N ARG A 62 -4.76 22.94 6.81
CA ARG A 62 -3.87 23.37 7.88
C ARG A 62 -2.81 24.35 7.37
N GLU A 63 -2.44 25.33 8.20
CA GLU A 63 -1.33 26.22 7.87
C GLU A 63 -0.02 25.42 7.89
N GLY A 64 0.78 25.55 6.83
CA GLY A 64 2.07 24.87 6.72
C GLY A 64 3.17 25.58 7.51
N ASN A 65 4.25 24.86 7.80
CA ASN A 65 5.44 25.44 8.45
C ASN A 65 6.16 26.38 7.48
N ALA A 66 6.37 27.64 7.87
CA ALA A 66 6.98 28.66 7.01
C ALA A 66 8.38 28.29 6.46
N THR A 67 9.20 27.56 7.23
CA THR A 67 10.52 27.10 6.78
C THR A 67 10.37 26.02 5.71
N LEU A 68 9.50 25.03 5.94
CA LEU A 68 9.28 23.91 5.02
C LEU A 68 8.58 24.38 3.72
N ILE A 69 7.69 25.38 3.82
CA ILE A 69 7.10 26.05 2.65
C ILE A 69 8.18 26.70 1.77
N ALA A 70 9.24 27.25 2.37
CA ALA A 70 10.33 27.87 1.61
C ALA A 70 11.19 26.83 0.86
N GLU A 71 11.24 25.59 1.35
CA GLU A 71 11.99 24.48 0.73
C GLU A 71 11.17 23.70 -0.31
N ALA A 72 9.84 23.63 -0.13
CA ALA A 72 8.92 22.90 -1.00
C ALA A 72 9.08 23.18 -2.51
N PRO A 73 9.38 24.41 -3.00
CA PRO A 73 9.65 24.64 -4.42
C PRO A 73 10.74 23.73 -5.03
N LEU A 74 11.77 23.35 -4.28
CA LEU A 74 12.82 22.44 -4.75
C LEU A 74 12.23 21.04 -5.01
N TYR A 75 11.38 20.56 -4.10
CA TYR A 75 10.67 19.29 -4.27
C TYR A 75 9.73 19.35 -5.47
N ILE A 76 8.98 20.44 -5.64
CA ILE A 76 8.06 20.60 -6.78
C ILE A 76 8.82 20.50 -8.11
N GLU A 77 9.96 21.18 -8.23
CA GLU A 77 10.80 21.11 -9.42
C GLU A 77 11.28 19.68 -9.69
N ALA A 78 11.79 18.99 -8.66
CA ALA A 78 12.26 17.61 -8.77
C ALA A 78 11.15 16.62 -9.14
N ILE A 79 9.95 16.79 -8.59
CA ILE A 79 8.78 15.95 -8.86
C ILE A 79 8.26 16.19 -10.28
N MET A 80 8.14 17.45 -10.71
CA MET A 80 7.57 17.77 -12.02
C MET A 80 8.53 17.53 -13.19
N ARG A 81 9.84 17.43 -12.92
CA ARG A 81 10.92 17.23 -13.91
C ARG A 81 11.73 15.95 -13.61
N PRO A 82 11.49 14.86 -14.34
CA PRO A 82 12.20 13.59 -14.13
C PRO A 82 13.72 13.65 -14.30
N GLY A 83 14.20 14.55 -15.15
CA GLY A 83 15.63 14.77 -15.39
C GLY A 83 16.31 15.65 -14.35
N ASP A 84 15.59 16.18 -13.36
CA ASP A 84 16.18 16.94 -12.27
C ASP A 84 17.08 16.03 -11.40
N THR A 85 18.23 16.55 -10.99
CA THR A 85 19.20 15.83 -10.15
C THR A 85 19.49 16.57 -8.85
N THR A 86 18.56 17.44 -8.41
CA THR A 86 18.73 18.25 -7.20
C THR A 86 18.74 17.36 -5.96
N PHE A 87 17.91 16.32 -5.93
CA PHE A 87 17.90 15.29 -4.90
C PHE A 87 18.63 14.04 -5.39
N ASP A 88 19.45 13.43 -4.53
CA ASP A 88 19.86 12.03 -4.74
C ASP A 88 18.61 11.16 -4.62
N ARG A 89 18.28 10.44 -5.70
CA ARG A 89 17.10 9.59 -5.79
C ARG A 89 17.40 8.33 -6.60
N LEU A 90 16.55 7.31 -6.52
CA LEU A 90 16.67 6.09 -7.34
C LEU A 90 16.80 6.50 -8.81
N GLU A 91 17.75 5.98 -9.58
CA GLU A 91 17.78 6.25 -11.02
C GLU A 91 16.85 5.28 -11.74
N CYS A 92 15.96 5.79 -12.58
CA CYS A 92 15.06 4.97 -13.37
C CYS A 92 15.67 4.67 -14.75
N PRO A 93 15.60 3.42 -15.22
CA PRO A 93 16.16 3.07 -16.52
C PRO A 93 15.35 3.70 -17.64
N THR A 94 16.00 3.92 -18.78
CA THR A 94 15.29 4.12 -20.04
C THR A 94 14.81 2.76 -20.54
N PHE A 95 13.54 2.68 -20.94
CA PHE A 95 12.94 1.42 -21.37
C PHE A 95 12.05 1.62 -22.60
N ASN A 96 11.78 0.53 -23.31
CA ASN A 96 10.89 0.54 -24.46
C ASN A 96 9.44 0.59 -24.01
N THR A 97 8.74 1.69 -24.32
CA THR A 97 7.33 1.89 -23.96
C THR A 97 6.34 1.18 -24.87
N SER A 98 6.77 0.59 -25.99
CA SER A 98 5.89 0.01 -27.03
C SER A 98 4.87 -1.00 -26.47
N ARG A 99 5.29 -1.81 -25.48
CA ARG A 99 4.42 -2.77 -24.79
C ARG A 99 3.23 -2.11 -24.10
N TYR A 100 3.38 -0.87 -23.66
CA TYR A 100 2.40 -0.13 -22.86
C TYR A 100 1.60 0.89 -23.67
N GLU A 101 1.92 1.14 -24.95
CA GLU A 101 1.26 2.16 -25.78
C GLU A 101 -0.25 1.95 -25.92
N TYR A 102 -0.72 0.70 -25.84
CA TYR A 102 -2.16 0.42 -25.86
C TYR A 102 -2.92 0.97 -24.64
N LEU A 103 -2.21 1.30 -23.55
CA LEU A 103 -2.79 1.91 -22.35
C LEU A 103 -3.13 3.40 -22.55
N GLN A 104 -2.57 4.06 -23.56
CA GLN A 104 -2.82 5.48 -23.86
C GLN A 104 -4.19 5.72 -24.53
N ASP A 105 -4.74 4.70 -25.19
CA ASP A 105 -6.07 4.73 -25.79
C ASP A 105 -6.84 3.46 -25.41
N PRO A 106 -7.29 3.34 -24.15
CA PRO A 106 -8.02 2.17 -23.67
C PRO A 106 -9.40 2.00 -24.33
N LEU A 107 -9.84 3.00 -25.11
CA LEU A 107 -11.07 2.98 -25.91
C LEU A 107 -10.82 2.52 -27.36
N ARG A 108 -9.57 2.45 -27.81
CA ARG A 108 -9.20 2.02 -29.17
C ARG A 108 -9.77 0.63 -29.48
N GLY A 109 -10.66 0.56 -30.46
CA GLY A 109 -11.26 -0.69 -30.94
C GLY A 109 -12.47 -1.20 -30.12
N LYS A 110 -12.95 -0.50 -29.09
CA LYS A 110 -14.21 -0.86 -28.40
C LYS A 110 -15.42 -0.29 -29.16
N PRO A 111 -16.43 -1.10 -29.52
CA PRO A 111 -17.61 -0.67 -30.31
C PRO A 111 -18.64 0.20 -29.54
N GLN A 112 -18.29 0.76 -28.38
CA GLN A 112 -19.19 1.55 -27.52
C GLN A 112 -18.78 3.03 -27.41
N TYR A 113 -18.17 3.60 -28.45
CA TYR A 113 -17.96 5.04 -28.49
C TYR A 113 -19.28 5.76 -28.78
N ASN A 114 -20.06 6.01 -27.74
CA ASN A 114 -21.21 6.89 -27.84
C ASN A 114 -20.67 8.33 -27.78
N ILE A 115 -20.54 8.96 -28.95
CA ILE A 115 -19.94 10.30 -29.16
C ILE A 115 -20.58 11.39 -28.27
N PHE A 116 -21.78 11.13 -27.75
CA PHE A 116 -22.55 12.05 -26.92
C PHE A 116 -22.31 11.92 -25.41
N SER A 117 -21.48 10.98 -24.95
CA SER A 117 -21.09 10.85 -23.54
C SER A 117 -19.67 11.32 -23.32
N ALA A 118 -19.45 12.11 -22.27
CA ALA A 118 -18.11 12.52 -21.86
C ALA A 118 -17.22 11.28 -21.63
N PRO A 119 -15.96 11.30 -22.08
CA PRO A 119 -15.04 10.19 -21.85
C PRO A 119 -14.88 9.98 -20.34
N LYS A 120 -15.03 8.72 -19.93
CA LYS A 120 -14.86 8.30 -18.54
C LYS A 120 -13.39 7.98 -18.28
N ARG A 121 -12.89 8.42 -17.12
CA ARG A 121 -11.51 8.15 -16.67
C ARG A 121 -11.29 6.67 -16.38
N GLN A 122 -10.03 6.25 -16.53
CA GLN A 122 -9.63 4.84 -16.51
C GLN A 122 -8.61 4.53 -15.42
N PHE A 123 -7.85 5.52 -14.95
CA PHE A 123 -6.75 5.31 -14.01
C PHE A 123 -6.89 6.23 -12.80
N PHE A 124 -7.01 5.66 -11.60
CA PHE A 124 -7.10 6.41 -10.35
C PHE A 124 -5.91 6.08 -9.47
N PHE A 125 -5.02 7.04 -9.27
CA PHE A 125 -3.87 6.90 -8.40
C PHE A 125 -4.26 7.30 -6.98
N ALA A 126 -3.94 6.46 -6.00
CA ALA A 126 -4.29 6.69 -4.60
C ALA A 126 -3.08 6.41 -3.69
N LEU A 127 -2.83 7.31 -2.74
CA LEU A 127 -1.81 7.15 -1.71
C LEU A 127 -2.31 7.70 -0.37
N ASN A 128 -1.80 7.14 0.72
CA ASN A 128 -1.83 7.75 2.04
C ASN A 128 -0.40 7.84 2.58
N LEU A 129 0.07 9.04 2.93
CA LEU A 129 1.48 9.34 3.19
C LEU A 129 1.67 9.99 4.56
N HIS A 130 2.73 9.64 5.27
CA HIS A 130 3.13 10.23 6.55
C HIS A 130 4.66 10.20 6.69
N GLU A 131 5.28 11.38 6.89
CA GLU A 131 6.74 11.52 7.02
C GLU A 131 7.54 10.93 5.83
N ASN A 132 7.16 11.33 4.62
CA ASN A 132 7.67 10.78 3.36
C ASN A 132 8.44 11.78 2.49
N ALA A 133 8.81 12.96 3.00
CA ALA A 133 9.49 14.00 2.22
C ALA A 133 10.70 13.47 1.43
N PRO A 134 11.59 12.63 2.01
CA PRO A 134 12.76 12.11 1.27
C PRO A 134 12.42 11.30 0.02
N VAL A 135 11.27 10.60 -0.01
CA VAL A 135 10.91 9.71 -1.13
C VAL A 135 10.02 10.40 -2.18
N LEU A 136 9.38 11.53 -1.83
CA LEU A 136 8.45 12.23 -2.74
C LEU A 136 9.03 12.54 -4.12
N PRO A 137 10.30 13.01 -4.27
CA PRO A 137 10.87 13.30 -5.58
C PRO A 137 10.88 12.11 -6.53
N ARG A 138 11.10 10.88 -6.03
CA ARG A 138 11.06 9.67 -6.86
C ARG A 138 9.63 9.17 -7.03
N LEU A 139 8.91 9.00 -5.92
CA LEU A 139 7.56 8.43 -5.90
C LEU A 139 6.59 9.24 -6.77
N LEU A 140 6.44 10.54 -6.49
CA LEU A 140 5.49 11.40 -7.20
C LEU A 140 5.98 11.74 -8.61
N GLY A 141 7.30 11.81 -8.81
CA GLY A 141 7.89 11.96 -10.14
C GLY A 141 7.47 10.82 -11.07
N SER A 142 7.66 9.57 -10.63
CA SER A 142 7.27 8.37 -11.40
C SER A 142 5.75 8.29 -11.63
N ILE A 143 4.93 8.70 -10.66
CA ILE A 143 3.47 8.77 -10.83
C ILE A 143 3.09 9.79 -11.90
N ILE A 144 3.68 10.98 -11.88
CA ILE A 144 3.37 12.05 -12.84
C ILE A 144 3.87 11.69 -14.24
N GLU A 145 5.05 11.07 -14.36
CA GLU A 145 5.51 10.49 -15.63
C GLU A 145 4.52 9.47 -16.18
N THR A 146 4.01 8.59 -15.32
CA THR A 146 3.02 7.59 -15.71
C THR A 146 1.71 8.24 -16.13
N ILE A 147 1.19 9.22 -15.38
CA ILE A 147 -0.04 9.96 -15.74
C ILE A 147 0.13 10.68 -17.09
N ARG A 148 1.27 11.31 -17.33
CA ARG A 148 1.58 11.97 -18.61
C ARG A 148 1.58 10.98 -19.77
N PHE A 149 2.07 9.76 -19.55
CA PHE A 149 2.05 8.71 -20.55
C PHE A 149 0.66 8.14 -20.79
N LEU A 150 -0.10 7.83 -19.72
CA LEU A 150 -1.45 7.26 -19.82
C LEU A 150 -2.49 8.27 -20.33
N GLY A 151 -2.25 9.56 -20.14
CA GLY A 151 -3.16 10.65 -20.47
C GLY A 151 -3.72 11.31 -19.19
N PRO A 152 -3.44 12.61 -18.96
CA PRO A 152 -3.99 13.36 -17.82
C PRO A 152 -5.52 13.37 -17.76
N ASP A 153 -6.18 13.37 -18.92
CA ASP A 153 -7.63 13.33 -19.06
C ASP A 153 -8.23 11.96 -18.69
N GLN A 154 -7.43 10.90 -18.74
CA GLN A 154 -7.81 9.53 -18.36
C GLN A 154 -7.51 9.22 -16.89
N SER A 155 -6.80 10.12 -16.21
CA SER A 155 -6.19 9.87 -14.91
C SER A 155 -6.67 10.85 -13.84
N ALA A 156 -6.55 10.47 -12.56
CA ALA A 156 -6.58 11.38 -11.42
C ALA A 156 -5.62 10.89 -10.33
N LEU A 157 -5.13 11.82 -9.52
CA LEU A 157 -4.29 11.53 -8.36
C LEU A 157 -5.03 11.93 -7.09
N SER A 158 -5.06 11.05 -6.09
CA SER A 158 -5.65 11.29 -4.79
C SER A 158 -4.64 10.95 -3.69
N ILE A 159 -4.36 11.91 -2.83
CA ILE A 159 -3.41 11.72 -1.72
C ILE A 159 -4.05 12.19 -0.42
N ILE A 160 -3.97 11.33 0.59
CA ILE A 160 -4.24 11.69 1.97
C ILE A 160 -2.90 11.82 2.70
N GLU A 161 -2.63 13.01 3.21
CA GLU A 161 -1.48 13.22 4.09
C GLU A 161 -1.89 12.96 5.54
N GLY A 162 -0.99 12.34 6.30
CA GLY A 162 -1.14 12.10 7.73
C GLY A 162 -0.78 13.34 8.54
N ARG A 163 -0.06 13.15 9.65
CA ARG A 163 0.32 14.24 10.57
C ARG A 163 1.80 14.59 10.41
N SER A 164 2.27 14.79 9.19
CA SER A 164 3.70 14.89 8.89
C SER A 164 4.29 16.22 9.33
N THR A 165 5.56 16.16 9.73
CA THR A 165 6.35 17.27 10.26
C THR A 165 7.64 17.50 9.49
N ASP A 166 7.98 16.62 8.54
CA ASP A 166 9.18 16.65 7.69
C ASP A 166 9.08 17.48 6.40
N GLY A 167 7.92 18.06 6.10
CA GLY A 167 7.68 18.82 4.87
C GLY A 167 6.78 18.11 3.86
N THR A 168 6.39 16.86 4.12
CA THR A 168 5.50 16.09 3.24
C THR A 168 4.22 16.86 2.92
N TYR A 169 3.59 17.47 3.92
CA TYR A 169 2.36 18.24 3.72
C TYR A 169 2.55 19.46 2.83
N GLU A 170 3.58 20.26 3.09
CA GLU A 170 3.86 21.49 2.35
C GLU A 170 4.10 21.17 0.87
N VAL A 171 4.86 20.11 0.58
CA VAL A 171 5.08 19.64 -0.80
C VAL A 171 3.77 19.18 -1.44
N LEU A 172 3.00 18.32 -0.77
CA LEU A 172 1.72 17.82 -1.28
C LEU A 172 0.68 18.92 -1.50
N GLN A 173 0.68 19.95 -0.65
CA GLN A 173 -0.15 21.14 -0.78
C GLN A 173 0.24 21.96 -2.01
N MET A 174 1.54 22.20 -2.19
CA MET A 174 2.08 23.02 -3.28
C MET A 174 2.00 22.33 -4.65
N LEU A 175 1.85 21.01 -4.71
CA LEU A 175 1.63 20.27 -5.96
C LEU A 175 0.31 20.63 -6.67
N ARG A 176 -0.66 21.23 -5.97
CA ARG A 176 -1.97 21.58 -6.58
C ARG A 176 -1.85 22.45 -7.82
N ALA A 177 -1.09 23.54 -7.75
CA ALA A 177 -0.91 24.46 -8.87
C ALA A 177 -0.25 23.81 -10.10
N PRO A 178 0.94 23.18 -10.00
CA PRO A 178 1.58 22.57 -11.15
C PRO A 178 0.79 21.38 -11.73
N LEU A 179 0.09 20.58 -10.91
CA LEU A 179 -0.77 19.51 -11.42
C LEU A 179 -1.98 20.06 -12.18
N ALA A 180 -2.62 21.12 -11.68
CA ALA A 180 -3.71 21.80 -12.38
C ALA A 180 -3.25 22.41 -13.72
N GLU A 181 -2.08 23.04 -13.76
CA GLU A 181 -1.47 23.57 -14.99
C GLU A 181 -1.17 22.48 -16.03
N ASN A 182 -0.87 21.26 -15.58
CA ASN A 182 -0.64 20.09 -16.43
C ASN A 182 -1.94 19.30 -16.72
N GLY A 183 -3.11 19.81 -16.30
CA GLY A 183 -4.40 19.18 -16.55
C GLY A 183 -4.63 17.88 -15.79
N ILE A 184 -3.91 17.64 -14.69
CA ILE A 184 -4.02 16.44 -13.86
C ILE A 184 -5.00 16.72 -12.72
N PRO A 185 -6.17 16.06 -12.66
CA PRO A 185 -7.06 16.16 -11.52
C PRO A 185 -6.35 15.65 -10.26
N TYR A 186 -6.25 16.50 -9.24
CA TYR A 186 -5.58 16.19 -7.99
C TYR A 186 -6.48 16.46 -6.79
N TYR A 187 -6.76 15.39 -6.04
CA TYR A 187 -7.48 15.41 -4.78
C TYR A 187 -6.47 15.31 -3.65
N PHE A 188 -6.44 16.31 -2.78
CA PHE A 188 -5.51 16.33 -1.67
C PHE A 188 -6.20 16.80 -0.40
N ASN A 189 -6.04 16.02 0.66
CA ASN A 189 -6.50 16.35 2.00
C ASN A 189 -5.51 15.86 3.06
N SER A 190 -5.59 16.41 4.27
CA SER A 190 -4.86 15.93 5.45
C SER A 190 -5.81 15.22 6.42
N SER A 191 -5.30 14.25 7.18
CA SER A 191 -6.07 13.44 8.13
C SER A 191 -5.37 13.37 9.48
N ASP A 192 -6.11 13.66 10.55
CA ASP A 192 -5.59 13.58 11.93
C ASP A 192 -5.56 12.14 12.47
N LYS A 193 -5.99 11.15 11.69
CA LYS A 193 -5.99 9.75 12.11
C LYS A 193 -4.57 9.28 12.42
N ASN A 194 -4.42 8.58 13.54
CA ASN A 194 -3.12 8.13 14.04
C ASN A 194 -3.04 6.61 14.22
N PRO A 195 -2.59 5.85 13.20
CA PRO A 195 -2.44 4.40 13.29
C PRO A 195 -1.54 3.90 14.42
N GLU A 196 -0.78 4.76 15.09
CA GLU A 196 0.03 4.42 16.27
C GLU A 196 -0.80 4.40 17.57
N GLU A 197 -2.03 4.91 17.55
CA GLU A 197 -2.98 4.90 18.66
C GLU A 197 -3.87 3.63 18.65
N VAL A 198 -5.04 3.70 19.27
CA VAL A 198 -5.94 2.55 19.44
C VAL A 198 -6.57 2.16 18.10
N ASP A 199 -6.55 0.86 17.80
CA ASP A 199 -7.16 0.25 16.61
C ASP A 199 -6.47 0.62 15.28
N ARG A 200 -5.13 0.47 15.25
CA ARG A 200 -4.26 0.67 14.08
C ARG A 200 -4.87 0.25 12.74
N ILE A 201 -5.45 -0.95 12.66
CA ILE A 201 -5.99 -1.50 11.40
C ILE A 201 -7.23 -0.75 10.95
N GLN A 202 -8.10 -0.34 11.87
CA GLN A 202 -9.24 0.52 11.50
C GLN A 202 -8.76 1.87 10.97
N MET A 203 -7.77 2.47 11.61
CA MET A 203 -7.24 3.77 11.19
C MET A 203 -6.57 3.71 9.82
N LEU A 204 -5.81 2.65 9.53
CA LEU A 204 -5.26 2.41 8.19
C LEU A 204 -6.36 2.19 7.15
N ALA A 205 -7.38 1.41 7.49
CA ALA A 205 -8.53 1.21 6.61
C ALA A 205 -9.25 2.53 6.29
N ASP A 206 -9.45 3.38 7.29
CA ASP A 206 -10.08 4.69 7.10
C ASP A 206 -9.24 5.60 6.21
N LEU A 207 -7.92 5.67 6.41
CA LEU A 207 -7.02 6.46 5.56
C LEU A 207 -7.06 6.00 4.08
N ARG A 208 -7.09 4.69 3.83
CA ARG A 208 -7.25 4.15 2.47
C ARG A 208 -8.61 4.50 1.88
N ASN A 209 -9.68 4.44 2.68
CA ASN A 209 -11.02 4.82 2.24
C ASN A 209 -11.09 6.32 1.91
N GLU A 210 -10.45 7.19 2.70
CA GLU A 210 -10.34 8.63 2.41
C GLU A 210 -9.60 8.87 1.08
N ALA A 211 -8.50 8.15 0.82
CA ALA A 211 -7.77 8.28 -0.43
C ALA A 211 -8.61 7.85 -1.64
N LEU A 212 -9.56 6.94 -1.46
CA LEU A 212 -10.47 6.44 -2.50
C LEU A 212 -11.79 7.22 -2.60
N GLU A 213 -12.09 8.09 -1.64
CA GLU A 213 -13.37 8.81 -1.56
C GLU A 213 -13.70 9.58 -2.86
N PRO A 214 -12.77 10.30 -3.51
CA PRO A 214 -13.08 11.01 -4.76
C PRO A 214 -13.57 10.08 -5.88
N LEU A 215 -13.08 8.84 -5.94
CA LEU A 215 -13.54 7.84 -6.90
C LEU A 215 -14.93 7.30 -6.53
N VAL A 216 -15.13 6.95 -5.26
CA VAL A 216 -16.39 6.35 -4.75
C VAL A 216 -17.55 7.34 -4.81
N ASN A 217 -17.30 8.62 -4.54
CA ASN A 217 -18.33 9.66 -4.53
C ASN A 217 -18.69 10.18 -5.93
N ASN A 218 -17.82 9.97 -6.93
CA ASN A 218 -18.04 10.45 -8.29
C ASN A 218 -18.05 9.32 -9.34
N PRO A 219 -18.84 8.23 -9.15
CA PRO A 219 -18.73 7.02 -9.97
C PRO A 219 -19.11 7.22 -11.44
N LYS A 220 -19.83 8.31 -11.77
CA LYS A 220 -20.19 8.67 -13.14
C LYS A 220 -19.00 9.12 -13.98
N GLU A 221 -17.94 9.63 -13.34
CA GLU A 221 -16.72 10.07 -14.01
C GLU A 221 -15.80 8.91 -14.42
N TRP A 222 -16.06 7.72 -13.88
CA TRP A 222 -15.18 6.56 -14.01
C TRP A 222 -15.78 5.48 -14.90
N SER A 223 -14.89 4.80 -15.62
CA SER A 223 -15.18 3.56 -16.33
C SER A 223 -15.46 2.44 -15.33
N ASN A 224 -16.38 1.53 -15.65
CA ASN A 224 -16.60 0.35 -14.81
C ASN A 224 -15.38 -0.58 -14.80
N ASP A 225 -14.51 -0.49 -15.81
CA ASP A 225 -13.28 -1.27 -15.91
C ASP A 225 -12.05 -0.50 -15.38
N ALA A 226 -12.25 0.70 -14.80
CA ALA A 226 -11.18 1.55 -14.32
C ALA A 226 -10.23 0.79 -13.37
N THR A 227 -8.95 1.10 -13.49
CA THR A 227 -7.88 0.59 -12.64
C THR A 227 -7.61 1.62 -11.54
N ILE A 228 -7.65 1.17 -10.29
CA ILE A 228 -7.07 1.90 -9.16
C ILE A 228 -5.62 1.45 -9.05
N ILE A 229 -4.70 2.41 -9.00
CA ILE A 229 -3.28 2.22 -8.71
C ILE A 229 -3.05 2.76 -7.31
N PHE A 230 -2.93 1.87 -6.33
CA PHE A 230 -2.65 2.26 -4.95
C PHE A 230 -1.20 1.95 -4.62
N LEU A 231 -0.45 3.00 -4.28
CA LEU A 231 0.97 2.90 -3.97
C LEU A 231 1.21 3.27 -2.51
N ASN A 232 2.08 2.54 -1.84
CA ASN A 232 2.67 2.95 -0.59
C ASN A 232 3.75 4.01 -0.85
N ASP A 233 4.47 4.39 0.19
CA ASP A 233 5.62 5.31 0.23
C ASP A 233 6.93 4.68 -0.26
N VAL A 234 6.87 3.99 -1.41
CA VAL A 234 8.01 3.28 -2.01
C VAL A 234 8.75 4.11 -3.06
N SER A 235 10.04 3.82 -3.25
CA SER A 235 10.85 4.32 -4.36
C SER A 235 10.72 3.40 -5.57
N LEU A 236 9.92 3.82 -6.55
CA LEU A 236 9.68 3.04 -7.77
C LEU A 236 9.79 3.90 -9.04
N CYS A 237 9.85 3.23 -10.18
CA CYS A 237 9.97 3.85 -11.50
C CYS A 237 8.67 3.76 -12.30
N MET A 238 8.54 4.59 -13.33
CA MET A 238 7.40 4.57 -14.25
C MET A 238 7.14 3.15 -14.83
N GLU A 239 8.19 2.41 -15.19
CA GLU A 239 8.06 1.03 -15.70
C GLU A 239 7.39 0.08 -14.70
N ASP A 240 7.59 0.29 -13.39
CA ASP A 240 7.01 -0.53 -12.34
C ASP A 240 5.49 -0.34 -12.31
N ILE A 241 5.03 0.91 -12.38
CA ILE A 241 3.61 1.24 -12.40
C ILE A 241 2.95 0.71 -13.68
N LEU A 242 3.58 0.98 -14.84
CA LEU A 242 3.04 0.54 -16.12
C LEU A 242 2.92 -0.98 -16.20
N GLU A 243 3.89 -1.73 -15.66
CA GLU A 243 3.84 -3.18 -15.68
C GLU A 243 2.76 -3.74 -14.74
N LEU A 244 2.52 -3.13 -13.56
CA LEU A 244 1.38 -3.51 -12.70
C LEU A 244 0.05 -3.33 -13.44
N VAL A 245 -0.14 -2.17 -14.09
CA VAL A 245 -1.36 -1.87 -14.86
C VAL A 245 -1.49 -2.79 -16.08
N HIS A 246 -0.41 -3.00 -16.83
CA HIS A 246 -0.36 -3.89 -17.98
C HIS A 246 -0.75 -5.31 -17.60
N GLN A 247 -0.11 -5.88 -16.58
CA GLN A 247 -0.38 -7.26 -16.17
C GLN A 247 -1.80 -7.43 -15.64
N ARG A 248 -2.37 -6.41 -14.97
CA ARG A 248 -3.79 -6.43 -14.57
C ARG A 248 -4.68 -6.64 -15.80
N ILE A 249 -4.47 -5.84 -16.84
CA ILE A 249 -5.31 -5.85 -18.05
C ILE A 249 -5.04 -7.10 -18.90
N HIS A 250 -3.76 -7.42 -19.14
CA HIS A 250 -3.31 -8.53 -19.97
C HIS A 250 -3.79 -9.87 -19.43
N LEU A 251 -3.58 -10.12 -18.12
CA LEU A 251 -4.00 -11.36 -17.46
C LEU A 251 -5.52 -11.42 -17.21
N LYS A 252 -6.23 -10.31 -17.44
CA LYS A 252 -7.63 -10.09 -17.00
C LYS A 252 -7.77 -10.36 -15.49
N ALA A 253 -6.79 -9.88 -14.74
CA ALA A 253 -6.75 -9.97 -13.29
C ALA A 253 -7.64 -8.90 -12.68
N ASP A 254 -8.17 -9.21 -11.51
CA ASP A 254 -8.91 -8.27 -10.68
C ASP A 254 -7.94 -7.37 -9.90
N MET A 255 -6.76 -7.89 -9.55
CA MET A 255 -5.72 -7.20 -8.80
C MET A 255 -4.33 -7.76 -9.15
N THR A 256 -3.35 -6.88 -9.30
CA THR A 256 -1.92 -7.21 -9.41
C THR A 256 -1.12 -6.47 -8.35
N CYS A 257 -0.10 -7.10 -7.77
CA CYS A 257 0.78 -6.49 -6.75
C CYS A 257 2.25 -6.64 -7.13
N ALA A 258 3.09 -5.74 -6.61
CA ALA A 258 4.54 -5.84 -6.72
C ALA A 258 5.13 -6.91 -5.77
N MET A 259 6.45 -7.06 -5.82
CA MET A 259 7.27 -7.70 -4.79
C MET A 259 7.87 -6.62 -3.88
N ASP A 260 7.57 -6.74 -2.59
CA ASP A 260 7.95 -5.77 -1.56
C ASP A 260 9.14 -6.26 -0.77
N TRP A 261 10.20 -5.47 -0.73
CA TRP A 261 11.46 -5.83 -0.11
C TRP A 261 11.83 -4.86 0.99
N MET A 262 12.64 -5.35 1.91
CA MET A 262 13.38 -4.57 2.88
C MET A 262 14.83 -5.06 2.88
N ASP A 263 15.78 -4.12 2.84
CA ASP A 263 17.21 -4.43 2.97
C ASP A 263 17.79 -3.86 4.27
N GLU A 264 17.86 -4.72 5.29
CA GLU A 264 18.57 -4.49 6.55
C GLU A 264 19.85 -5.35 6.64
N GLY A 265 20.53 -5.55 5.51
CA GLY A 265 21.75 -6.38 5.40
C GLY A 265 21.49 -7.77 4.83
N VAL A 266 20.23 -8.22 4.84
CA VAL A 266 19.74 -9.37 4.09
C VAL A 266 18.41 -8.97 3.44
N GLU A 267 18.30 -9.17 2.13
CA GLU A 267 17.07 -8.85 1.40
C GLU A 267 15.93 -9.78 1.80
N THR A 268 14.88 -9.20 2.36
CA THR A 268 13.76 -9.95 2.90
C THR A 268 12.46 -9.45 2.30
N PHE A 269 11.56 -10.37 1.95
CA PHE A 269 10.21 -9.99 1.55
C PHE A 269 9.48 -9.37 2.74
N TYR A 270 9.12 -8.10 2.63
CA TYR A 270 8.68 -7.30 3.77
C TYR A 270 7.23 -7.59 4.18
N ASP A 271 6.31 -7.64 3.22
CA ASP A 271 4.87 -7.68 3.45
C ASP A 271 4.32 -9.09 3.77
N VAL A 272 5.12 -9.92 4.46
CA VAL A 272 4.79 -11.32 4.77
C VAL A 272 3.53 -11.46 5.64
N TRP A 273 3.21 -10.45 6.45
CA TRP A 273 2.01 -10.47 7.29
C TRP A 273 0.72 -10.38 6.46
N VAL A 274 0.73 -9.63 5.36
CA VAL A 274 -0.41 -9.46 4.46
C VAL A 274 -0.48 -10.58 3.42
N ALA A 275 0.68 -10.92 2.83
CA ALA A 275 0.74 -11.77 1.66
C ALA A 275 0.35 -13.22 1.96
N ARG A 276 -0.50 -13.79 1.10
CA ARG A 276 -0.88 -15.20 1.15
C ARG A 276 -0.80 -15.80 -0.24
N ASP A 277 -0.04 -16.86 -0.41
CA ASP A 277 0.02 -17.59 -1.67
C ASP A 277 -1.35 -18.22 -2.01
N ILE A 278 -1.49 -18.85 -3.18
CA ILE A 278 -2.77 -19.45 -3.57
C ILE A 278 -3.18 -20.66 -2.72
N LYS A 279 -2.27 -21.25 -1.93
CA LYS A 279 -2.58 -22.28 -0.94
C LYS A 279 -3.01 -21.68 0.41
N GLY A 280 -2.95 -20.36 0.54
CA GLY A 280 -3.34 -19.62 1.73
C GLY A 280 -2.23 -19.52 2.79
N ASP A 281 -0.98 -19.88 2.49
CA ASP A 281 0.16 -19.73 3.41
C ASP A 281 0.87 -18.38 3.21
N THR A 282 1.68 -17.96 4.18
CA THR A 282 2.60 -16.82 4.03
C THR A 282 3.62 -17.08 2.91
N PHE A 283 4.26 -16.05 2.36
CA PHE A 283 5.23 -16.24 1.27
C PHE A 283 6.52 -16.95 1.70
N PHE A 284 6.91 -16.86 2.96
CA PHE A 284 7.91 -17.73 3.59
C PHE A 284 7.41 -18.19 4.96
N GLU A 285 8.07 -19.20 5.53
CA GLU A 285 7.72 -19.71 6.85
C GLU A 285 8.15 -18.73 7.94
N VAL A 286 7.20 -18.24 8.73
CA VAL A 286 7.49 -17.55 10.00
C VAL A 286 7.19 -18.52 11.13
N SER A 287 8.20 -18.85 11.93
CA SER A 287 8.04 -19.84 13.00
C SER A 287 7.07 -19.35 14.08
N ASP A 288 6.57 -20.26 14.91
CA ASP A 288 5.72 -19.93 16.08
C ASP A 288 6.47 -19.13 17.17
N LEU A 289 7.78 -18.88 16.97
CA LEU A 289 8.59 -17.98 17.79
C LEU A 289 8.79 -16.61 17.13
N GLY A 290 8.14 -16.34 15.99
CA GLY A 290 8.32 -15.12 15.21
C GLY A 290 9.67 -15.00 14.51
N SER A 291 10.40 -16.10 14.32
CA SER A 291 11.68 -16.04 13.61
C SER A 291 11.49 -15.91 12.11
N TRP A 292 12.31 -15.06 11.49
CA TRP A 292 12.38 -14.81 10.06
C TRP A 292 13.58 -15.53 9.40
N ASP A 293 14.20 -16.51 10.08
CA ASP A 293 15.36 -17.25 9.56
C ASP A 293 15.10 -17.93 8.20
N SER A 294 13.83 -18.23 7.90
CA SER A 294 13.40 -18.83 6.63
C SER A 294 13.03 -17.80 5.55
N ALA A 295 13.25 -16.50 5.77
CA ALA A 295 12.88 -15.42 4.83
C ALA A 295 13.41 -15.60 3.41
N GLY A 296 14.59 -16.20 3.26
CA GLY A 296 15.18 -16.51 1.95
C GLY A 296 14.51 -17.66 1.20
N ASN A 297 13.65 -18.44 1.87
CA ASN A 297 13.00 -19.63 1.32
C ASN A 297 11.56 -19.33 0.88
N LEU A 298 11.41 -18.39 -0.05
CA LEU A 298 10.09 -18.00 -0.59
C LEU A 298 9.41 -19.19 -1.27
N PHE A 299 8.11 -19.34 -1.02
CA PHE A 299 7.23 -20.35 -1.61
C PHE A 299 7.69 -21.81 -1.39
N TRP A 300 8.40 -22.07 -0.29
CA TRP A 300 8.98 -23.36 0.08
C TRP A 300 8.03 -24.56 0.01
N ASN A 301 6.72 -24.34 0.21
CA ASN A 301 5.68 -25.37 0.19
C ASN A 301 4.77 -25.29 -1.04
N ASN A 302 5.13 -24.49 -2.05
CA ASN A 302 4.34 -24.29 -3.26
C ASN A 302 5.22 -24.23 -4.52
N GLU A 303 5.53 -25.42 -5.05
CA GLU A 303 6.38 -25.62 -6.22
C GLU A 303 5.90 -24.86 -7.48
N GLU A 304 4.59 -24.81 -7.74
CA GLU A 304 4.04 -24.08 -8.91
C GLU A 304 4.28 -22.58 -8.79
N THR A 305 4.00 -22.00 -7.61
CA THR A 305 4.27 -20.57 -7.36
C THR A 305 5.76 -20.28 -7.39
N LEU A 306 6.59 -21.14 -6.79
CA LEU A 306 8.04 -21.03 -6.81
C LEU A 306 8.58 -21.04 -8.24
N GLU A 307 8.14 -21.98 -9.08
CA GLU A 307 8.55 -22.09 -10.48
C GLU A 307 8.21 -20.82 -11.26
N ARG A 308 7.02 -20.26 -11.07
CA ARG A 308 6.63 -19.01 -11.73
C ARG A 308 7.47 -17.83 -11.24
N TYR A 309 7.68 -17.73 -9.92
CA TYR A 309 8.51 -16.70 -9.30
C TYR A 309 9.95 -16.70 -9.83
N ILE A 310 10.64 -17.86 -9.83
CA ILE A 310 12.04 -17.94 -10.31
C ILE A 310 12.19 -17.64 -11.81
N ASN A 311 11.11 -17.81 -12.58
CA ASN A 311 11.06 -17.52 -14.01
C ASN A 311 10.48 -16.12 -14.31
N ASN A 312 10.35 -15.26 -13.30
CA ASN A 312 9.81 -13.90 -13.43
C ASN A 312 8.40 -13.84 -14.04
N LYS A 313 7.59 -14.89 -13.85
CA LYS A 313 6.21 -14.96 -14.37
C LYS A 313 5.21 -14.56 -13.30
N PRO A 314 4.17 -13.77 -13.63
CA PRO A 314 3.10 -13.45 -12.69
C PRO A 314 2.47 -14.71 -12.10
N PHE A 315 2.16 -14.74 -10.81
CA PHE A 315 1.59 -15.93 -10.15
C PHE A 315 0.36 -15.57 -9.32
N GLN A 316 -0.63 -16.48 -9.28
CA GLN A 316 -1.85 -16.27 -8.52
C GLN A 316 -1.59 -16.35 -7.02
N VAL A 317 -2.29 -15.52 -6.25
CA VAL A 317 -2.20 -15.46 -4.80
C VAL A 317 -3.59 -15.33 -4.19
N TYR A 318 -3.74 -15.66 -2.90
CA TYR A 318 -4.96 -15.35 -2.17
C TYR A 318 -5.02 -13.87 -1.78
N ALA A 319 -3.91 -13.30 -1.31
CA ALA A 319 -3.84 -11.89 -0.91
C ALA A 319 -2.44 -11.31 -1.15
N CYS A 320 -2.38 -10.04 -1.52
CA CYS A 320 -1.15 -9.25 -1.61
C CYS A 320 -1.49 -7.75 -1.51
N TRP A 321 -0.50 -6.95 -1.16
CA TRP A 321 -0.55 -5.49 -1.30
C TRP A 321 0.82 -4.96 -1.72
N ASN A 322 1.85 -5.39 -0.98
CA ASN A 322 3.25 -5.48 -1.38
C ASN A 322 3.81 -4.17 -1.96
N GLY A 323 3.75 -3.07 -1.20
CA GLY A 323 4.29 -1.77 -1.61
C GLY A 323 3.51 -1.05 -2.72
N GLY A 324 2.83 -1.77 -3.62
CA GLY A 324 2.03 -1.18 -4.69
C GLY A 324 1.17 -2.19 -5.43
N THR A 325 -0.06 -1.78 -5.75
CA THR A 325 -1.05 -2.64 -6.42
C THR A 325 -1.87 -1.90 -7.47
N ALA A 326 -2.26 -2.61 -8.53
CA ALA A 326 -3.24 -2.16 -9.50
C ALA A 326 -4.47 -3.09 -9.48
N PHE A 327 -5.67 -2.57 -9.20
CA PHE A 327 -6.87 -3.39 -9.07
C PHE A 327 -8.12 -2.76 -9.68
N THR A 328 -9.16 -3.56 -9.86
CA THR A 328 -10.44 -3.11 -10.43
C THR A 328 -11.17 -2.14 -9.49
N ALA A 329 -11.63 -1.02 -10.04
CA ALA A 329 -12.46 -0.07 -9.30
C ALA A 329 -13.89 -0.56 -9.07
N ARG A 330 -14.34 -1.57 -9.82
CA ARG A 330 -15.76 -1.90 -9.95
C ARG A 330 -16.47 -2.20 -8.63
N PRO A 331 -15.92 -3.02 -7.71
CA PRO A 331 -16.56 -3.30 -6.43
C PRO A 331 -16.76 -2.03 -5.57
N LEU A 332 -15.82 -1.09 -5.64
CA LEU A 332 -15.86 0.19 -4.92
C LEU A 332 -16.85 1.17 -5.57
N LEU A 333 -16.86 1.26 -6.90
CA LEU A 333 -17.84 2.06 -7.65
C LEU A 333 -19.28 1.59 -7.43
N GLU A 334 -19.47 0.27 -7.27
CA GLU A 334 -20.75 -0.35 -6.90
C GLU A 334 -21.04 -0.28 -5.38
N GLN A 335 -20.11 0.29 -4.60
CA GLN A 335 -20.18 0.42 -3.13
C GLN A 335 -20.43 -0.91 -2.40
N LYS A 336 -19.91 -2.01 -2.96
CA LYS A 336 -20.04 -3.37 -2.39
C LYS A 336 -18.94 -3.72 -1.40
N ILE A 337 -17.84 -2.98 -1.44
CA ILE A 337 -16.67 -3.20 -0.60
C ILE A 337 -16.10 -1.84 -0.16
N LYS A 338 -15.40 -1.84 0.96
CA LYS A 338 -14.51 -0.77 1.42
C LYS A 338 -13.43 -1.38 2.30
N PHE A 339 -12.32 -0.68 2.56
CA PHE A 339 -11.37 -1.15 3.55
C PHE A 339 -12.01 -1.17 4.95
N ARG A 340 -11.68 -2.18 5.74
CA ARG A 340 -12.11 -2.31 7.13
C ARG A 340 -11.13 -3.19 7.91
N ARG A 341 -11.20 -3.11 9.23
CA ARG A 341 -10.62 -4.11 10.11
C ARG A 341 -11.41 -5.43 10.09
N SER A 342 -10.85 -6.46 10.70
CA SER A 342 -11.53 -7.74 10.94
C SER A 342 -12.82 -7.58 11.77
N ALA A 343 -13.87 -8.27 11.37
CA ALA A 343 -15.13 -8.33 12.11
C ALA A 343 -15.01 -9.23 13.35
N GLU A 344 -16.02 -9.19 14.23
CA GLU A 344 -16.11 -10.13 15.35
C GLU A 344 -16.19 -11.57 14.81
N GLY A 345 -15.35 -12.46 15.36
CA GLY A 345 -15.25 -13.85 14.90
C GLY A 345 -14.43 -14.05 13.62
N GLU A 346 -13.85 -13.01 13.05
CA GLU A 346 -12.90 -13.08 11.94
C GLU A 346 -11.46 -13.03 12.44
N CYS A 347 -10.54 -13.72 11.78
CA CYS A 347 -9.12 -13.58 12.06
C CYS A 347 -8.66 -12.12 12.01
N TYR A 348 -7.97 -11.65 13.05
CA TYR A 348 -7.34 -10.33 13.06
C TYR A 348 -6.15 -10.31 12.09
N MET A 349 -6.28 -9.54 11.00
CA MET A 349 -5.29 -9.40 9.93
C MET A 349 -5.28 -7.95 9.43
N GLY A 350 -4.29 -7.62 8.60
CA GLY A 350 -4.22 -6.32 7.94
C GLY A 350 -5.45 -6.08 7.04
N GLU A 351 -5.86 -4.81 6.95
CA GLU A 351 -6.96 -4.39 6.08
C GLU A 351 -6.79 -4.79 4.60
N PRO A 352 -5.58 -4.95 4.00
CA PRO A 352 -5.47 -5.39 2.63
C PRO A 352 -5.77 -6.88 2.46
N THR A 353 -5.44 -7.72 3.47
CA THR A 353 -5.80 -9.15 3.47
C THR A 353 -7.31 -9.32 3.57
N ILE A 354 -7.97 -8.50 4.40
CA ILE A 354 -9.43 -8.47 4.51
C ILE A 354 -10.07 -7.97 3.21
N PHE A 355 -9.51 -6.94 2.59
CA PHE A 355 -9.96 -6.44 1.28
C PHE A 355 -9.87 -7.53 0.20
N CYS A 356 -8.75 -8.25 0.11
CA CYS A 356 -8.59 -9.37 -0.84
C CYS A 356 -9.62 -10.47 -0.58
N LYS A 357 -9.85 -10.84 0.67
CA LYS A 357 -10.88 -11.82 1.06
C LYS A 357 -12.28 -11.42 0.56
N GLU A 358 -12.64 -10.15 0.71
CA GLU A 358 -13.93 -9.64 0.24
C GLU A 358 -14.01 -9.56 -1.29
N LEU A 359 -12.90 -9.25 -1.98
CA LEU A 359 -12.83 -9.38 -3.43
C LEU A 359 -13.11 -10.82 -3.88
N TRP A 360 -12.47 -11.82 -3.27
CA TRP A 360 -12.76 -13.23 -3.53
C TRP A 360 -14.23 -13.57 -3.32
N TYR A 361 -14.82 -13.10 -2.23
CA TYR A 361 -16.23 -13.33 -1.91
C TYR A 361 -17.19 -12.71 -2.93
N LEU A 362 -16.85 -11.52 -3.44
CA LEU A 362 -17.60 -10.81 -4.48
C LEU A 362 -17.35 -11.35 -5.90
N GLY A 363 -16.47 -12.35 -6.06
CA GLY A 363 -16.16 -12.97 -7.35
C GLY A 363 -15.00 -12.32 -8.12
N TYR A 364 -14.24 -11.44 -7.47
CA TYR A 364 -13.06 -10.72 -7.99
C TYR A 364 -11.74 -11.35 -7.49
N GLY A 365 -11.65 -12.68 -7.55
CA GLY A 365 -10.57 -13.47 -6.98
C GLY A 365 -9.31 -13.64 -7.85
N LYS A 366 -9.24 -12.99 -9.02
CA LYS A 366 -8.06 -13.11 -9.89
C LYS A 366 -6.98 -12.14 -9.40
N ILE A 367 -6.34 -12.50 -8.30
CA ILE A 367 -5.29 -11.72 -7.66
C ILE A 367 -3.94 -12.34 -8.00
N ALA A 368 -2.99 -11.54 -8.49
CA ALA A 368 -1.67 -12.01 -8.86
C ALA A 368 -0.55 -11.10 -8.34
N VAL A 369 0.63 -11.66 -8.15
CA VAL A 369 1.86 -10.89 -7.95
C VAL A 369 2.64 -10.87 -9.26
N VAL A 370 3.25 -9.72 -9.57
CA VAL A 370 4.10 -9.50 -10.74
C VAL A 370 5.56 -9.44 -10.27
N PRO A 371 6.31 -10.56 -10.36
CA PRO A 371 7.63 -10.67 -9.72
C PRO A 371 8.73 -9.79 -10.34
N THR A 372 8.49 -9.25 -11.53
CA THR A 372 9.40 -8.31 -12.19
C THR A 372 9.37 -6.92 -11.56
N VAL A 373 8.29 -6.57 -10.86
CA VAL A 373 8.11 -5.29 -10.17
C VAL A 373 8.62 -5.42 -8.74
N ASN A 374 9.83 -4.96 -8.48
CA ASN A 374 10.49 -5.04 -7.17
C ASN A 374 10.58 -3.65 -6.55
N VAL A 375 10.01 -3.44 -5.36
CA VAL A 375 9.94 -2.12 -4.69
C VAL A 375 10.56 -2.16 -3.29
N GLU A 376 10.96 -0.99 -2.80
CA GLU A 376 11.53 -0.76 -1.46
C GLU A 376 11.22 0.70 -1.04
N TYR A 377 11.31 1.02 0.26
CA TYR A 377 10.84 2.26 0.88
C TYR A 377 11.80 3.46 0.87
N THR A 378 13.02 3.29 0.38
CA THR A 378 14.06 4.33 0.28
C THR A 378 14.79 4.24 -1.04
N ASP A 379 15.28 5.37 -1.54
CA ASP A 379 16.06 5.40 -2.79
C ASP A 379 17.36 4.58 -2.68
N VAL A 380 18.01 4.61 -1.52
CA VAL A 380 19.28 3.89 -1.28
C VAL A 380 19.08 2.39 -1.38
N ASN A 381 18.11 1.84 -0.66
CA ASN A 381 17.88 0.40 -0.67
C ASN A 381 17.16 -0.04 -1.94
N SER A 382 16.28 0.78 -2.52
CA SER A 382 15.71 0.51 -3.84
C SER A 382 16.79 0.30 -4.90
N ARG A 383 17.86 1.11 -4.92
CA ARG A 383 19.00 0.89 -5.82
C ARG A 383 19.65 -0.49 -5.62
N LYS A 384 19.77 -0.95 -4.38
CA LYS A 384 20.33 -2.28 -4.07
C LYS A 384 19.39 -3.39 -4.50
N ILE A 385 18.10 -3.27 -4.19
CA ILE A 385 17.07 -4.24 -4.58
C ILE A 385 16.97 -4.34 -6.09
N LYS A 386 16.90 -3.22 -6.83
CA LYS A 386 16.91 -3.22 -8.30
C LYS A 386 18.19 -3.83 -8.88
N LYS A 387 19.34 -3.64 -8.24
CA LYS A 387 20.61 -4.28 -8.67
C LYS A 387 20.60 -5.80 -8.45
N GLN A 388 20.01 -6.28 -7.37
CA GLN A 388 19.99 -7.69 -7.00
C GLN A 388 18.87 -8.46 -7.70
N LYS A 389 17.66 -7.91 -7.68
CA LYS A 389 16.44 -8.53 -8.19
C LYS A 389 16.15 -8.15 -9.63
N GLY A 390 16.75 -7.09 -10.17
CA GLY A 390 16.50 -6.56 -11.50
C GLY A 390 15.40 -5.49 -11.55
N THR A 391 15.34 -4.80 -12.68
CA THR A 391 14.24 -3.90 -13.06
C THR A 391 13.23 -4.66 -13.93
N VAL A 392 12.03 -4.09 -14.13
CA VAL A 392 11.05 -4.66 -15.06
C VAL A 392 11.67 -4.86 -16.44
N SER A 393 12.23 -3.79 -17.02
CA SER A 393 12.91 -3.81 -18.32
C SER A 393 14.06 -4.82 -18.43
N SER A 394 14.74 -5.15 -17.33
CA SER A 394 15.81 -6.15 -17.34
C SER A 394 15.31 -7.60 -17.44
N HIS A 395 14.05 -7.84 -17.06
CA HIS A 395 13.42 -9.16 -17.08
C HIS A 395 12.52 -9.40 -18.28
N LEU A 396 12.08 -8.34 -18.95
CA LEU A 396 11.27 -8.46 -20.16
C LEU A 396 12.16 -8.86 -21.35
N ASP A 397 11.98 -10.07 -21.86
CA ASP A 397 12.67 -10.59 -23.05
C ASP A 397 11.89 -10.34 -24.37
N GLY A 398 10.76 -9.63 -24.29
CA GLY A 398 9.92 -9.27 -25.44
C GLY A 398 8.82 -10.27 -25.79
N LYS A 399 8.54 -11.29 -24.95
CA LYS A 399 7.42 -12.23 -25.20
C LYS A 399 6.48 -12.37 -24.00
N ASP A 400 5.25 -11.87 -24.15
CA ASP A 400 4.11 -12.14 -23.25
C ASP A 400 3.60 -13.59 -23.28
N GLU A 401 4.09 -14.40 -24.22
CA GLU A 401 3.44 -15.63 -24.67
C GLU A 401 3.24 -16.68 -23.55
N ASN A 402 3.90 -16.52 -22.39
CA ASN A 402 3.82 -17.44 -21.25
C ASN A 402 3.39 -16.81 -19.92
N ASP A 403 2.92 -15.56 -19.88
CA ASP A 403 2.51 -14.89 -18.64
C ASP A 403 1.15 -15.34 -18.12
N MET A 404 0.29 -15.85 -19.00
CA MET A 404 -1.09 -16.24 -18.68
C MET A 404 -1.17 -17.19 -17.47
N ILE A 405 -2.08 -16.88 -16.57
CA ILE A 405 -2.37 -17.69 -15.37
C ILE A 405 -3.60 -18.56 -15.62
N LYS A 406 -3.50 -19.84 -15.28
CA LYS A 406 -4.68 -20.71 -15.15
C LYS A 406 -5.34 -20.45 -13.80
N TRP A 407 -6.29 -19.52 -13.78
CA TRP A 407 -6.96 -19.07 -12.56
C TRP A 407 -7.67 -20.22 -11.82
N GLN A 408 -7.40 -20.32 -10.52
CA GLN A 408 -8.02 -21.25 -9.58
C GLN A 408 -8.99 -20.51 -8.65
N GLY A 409 -9.91 -21.26 -8.02
CA GLY A 409 -10.77 -20.73 -6.96
C GLY A 409 -10.00 -20.44 -5.67
N PRO A 410 -10.65 -19.87 -4.64
CA PRO A 410 -10.00 -19.61 -3.36
C PRO A 410 -9.60 -20.93 -2.68
N PRO A 411 -8.53 -20.94 -1.87
CA PRO A 411 -8.16 -22.11 -1.06
C PRO A 411 -9.26 -22.41 -0.03
N GLU A 412 -9.37 -23.66 0.44
CA GLU A 412 -10.34 -23.99 1.49
C GLU A 412 -10.08 -23.26 2.80
N LYS A 413 -8.79 -23.08 3.14
CA LYS A 413 -8.33 -22.41 4.34
C LYS A 413 -7.20 -21.45 4.03
N VAL A 414 -7.05 -20.43 4.88
CA VAL A 414 -5.99 -19.45 4.84
C VAL A 414 -5.35 -19.36 6.22
N LYS A 415 -4.05 -19.10 6.24
CA LYS A 415 -3.27 -18.95 7.46
C LYS A 415 -3.61 -17.62 8.13
N CYS A 416 -4.30 -17.74 9.25
CA CYS A 416 -4.54 -16.70 10.22
C CYS A 416 -3.31 -16.53 11.10
N ALA A 417 -2.80 -15.30 11.21
CA ALA A 417 -1.64 -14.98 12.04
C ALA A 417 -1.83 -13.58 12.67
N PRO A 418 -2.73 -13.42 13.65
CA PRO A 418 -2.90 -12.15 14.39
C PRO A 418 -1.60 -11.64 14.99
N ASN A 419 -0.72 -12.57 15.35
CA ASN A 419 0.69 -12.38 15.61
C ASN A 419 1.42 -13.69 15.28
N TRP A 420 2.76 -13.64 15.21
CA TRP A 420 3.55 -14.82 14.83
C TRP A 420 3.56 -15.95 15.86
N TYR A 421 3.15 -15.69 17.10
CA TYR A 421 3.07 -16.70 18.17
C TYR A 421 1.70 -17.40 18.23
N SER A 422 0.73 -16.94 17.44
CA SER A 422 -0.62 -17.48 17.39
C SER A 422 -1.04 -17.60 15.94
N GLN A 423 -0.74 -18.76 15.35
CA GLN A 423 -1.06 -19.07 13.96
C GLN A 423 -2.08 -20.20 13.88
N ALA A 424 -3.03 -20.11 12.95
CA ALA A 424 -4.05 -21.14 12.73
C ALA A 424 -4.50 -21.18 11.27
N TRP A 425 -4.94 -22.35 10.80
CA TRP A 425 -5.58 -22.49 9.49
C TRP A 425 -7.09 -22.40 9.63
N LEU A 426 -7.67 -21.32 9.11
CA LEU A 426 -9.09 -21.01 9.22
C LEU A 426 -9.76 -20.97 7.84
N PRO A 427 -11.08 -21.20 7.74
CA PRO A 427 -11.80 -21.08 6.46
C PRO A 427 -11.54 -19.72 5.79
N TRP A 428 -11.28 -19.70 4.49
CA TRP A 428 -10.93 -18.44 3.81
C TRP A 428 -12.04 -17.37 3.92
N ASN A 429 -13.30 -17.79 3.95
CA ASN A 429 -14.49 -16.94 3.97
C ASN A 429 -15.15 -16.82 5.36
N GLU A 430 -14.38 -16.93 6.45
CA GLU A 430 -14.91 -16.67 7.81
C GLU A 430 -15.81 -15.43 7.84
N THR A 431 -16.90 -15.48 8.62
CA THR A 431 -17.88 -14.38 8.76
C THR A 431 -18.61 -13.92 7.48
N LEU A 432 -18.28 -14.46 6.31
CA LEU A 432 -18.94 -14.18 5.04
C LEU A 432 -19.89 -15.33 4.68
N THR A 433 -21.18 -15.13 4.94
CA THR A 433 -22.24 -16.08 4.58
C THR A 433 -22.90 -15.65 3.27
N LYS A 434 -23.00 -16.58 2.30
CA LYS A 434 -23.89 -16.38 1.15
C LYS A 434 -25.32 -16.39 1.66
N ASP A 435 -26.02 -15.26 1.52
CA ASP A 435 -27.47 -15.15 1.74
C ASP A 435 -28.25 -16.08 0.81
#